data_AF-A0A2Z4GCP4-F1
#
_entry.id   AF-A0A2Z4GCP4-F1
#
_cell.length_a   1.000
_cell.length_b   1.000
_cell.length_c   1.000
_cell.angle_alpha   90.00
_cell.angle_beta   90.00
_cell.angle_gamma   90.00
#
_symmetry.space_group_name_H-M   'P 1'
#
loop_
_entity.id
_entity.type
_entity.pdbx_description
1 polymer ?
#
loop_
_entity_poly.entity_id
_entity_poly.type
_entity_poly.pdbx_seq_one_letter_code
_entity_poly.pdbx_strand_id
1 'polypeptide(L)'
;MKKEQQEIIDKLGIAELNEMQIETQKAISNHKEVVLLSPTGSGKTLAFLLPLIANLDPESEEIQALILVPSRELAIQIEQVTREMGSGYKINAVYGGRSGSKDKMELKHTPAILIGTPGRVADHIRRENISTQFIKTLVLDEFDKSLETGFEKEMKEIVESLPALDRKILTSATQKAEIPEFLRLIEPKEINFLGGAKTKLKLQLVVSPTKNKLETLANLLAHIGNANGIIFCNLKDTISGVSTFLEKRRINHECFFGGMEQIDRERALIKFRNGSSKVLVATDLAARGIDVPALDYIIHFQLPPREDEFTHRNGRTARMNSNGTAYILKGKDEKLPSFISGVNELKIDATEKEVELDQWTTLFVSGGRKDKISKGDIAGLFFKQGQLGKEELGNIELKQDCAFVAVPTAKAHKLIASLNNTKLKTKKVRISELK
;
A
#
# COMPACT_ATOMS: atom_id res chain seq x y z
N MET A 1 -20.75 -11.50 17.53
CA MET A 1 -20.23 -12.88 17.38
C MET A 1 -18.78 -12.80 16.92
N LYS A 2 -17.87 -13.38 17.68
CA LYS A 2 -16.44 -13.49 17.34
C LYS A 2 -16.32 -14.48 16.19
N LYS A 3 -15.83 -14.05 15.02
CA LYS A 3 -15.55 -14.97 13.92
C LYS A 3 -14.40 -15.88 14.30
N GLU A 4 -14.54 -17.17 14.00
CA GLU A 4 -13.41 -18.09 14.12
C GLU A 4 -12.34 -17.74 13.08
N GLN A 5 -11.07 -17.99 13.43
CA GLN A 5 -9.93 -17.68 12.57
C GLN A 5 -10.08 -18.29 11.17
N GLN A 6 -10.63 -19.50 11.07
CA GLN A 6 -10.85 -20.16 9.79
C GLN A 6 -11.80 -19.36 8.88
N GLU A 7 -12.89 -18.81 9.42
CA GLU A 7 -13.81 -17.98 8.63
C GLU A 7 -13.14 -16.72 8.06
N ILE A 8 -12.18 -16.17 8.81
CA ILE A 8 -11.41 -15.01 8.35
C ILE A 8 -10.47 -15.41 7.21
N ILE A 9 -9.76 -16.53 7.36
CA ILE A 9 -8.83 -17.08 6.37
C ILE A 9 -9.57 -17.42 5.06
N ASP A 10 -10.71 -18.13 5.17
CA ASP A 10 -11.55 -18.51 4.03
C ASP A 10 -12.07 -17.29 3.28
N LYS A 11 -12.50 -16.27 4.03
CA LYS A 11 -13.02 -15.03 3.44
C LYS A 11 -11.94 -14.22 2.71
N LEU A 12 -10.70 -14.31 3.16
CA LEU A 12 -9.54 -13.72 2.48
C LEU A 12 -9.07 -14.56 1.29
N GLY A 13 -9.62 -15.77 1.09
CA GLY A 13 -9.20 -16.68 0.02
C GLY A 13 -7.80 -17.24 0.23
N ILE A 14 -7.34 -17.34 1.48
CA ILE A 14 -6.02 -17.86 1.83
C ILE A 14 -6.16 -19.36 2.07
N ALA A 15 -5.40 -20.18 1.34
CA ALA A 15 -5.44 -21.63 1.53
C ALA A 15 -4.87 -22.05 2.89
N GLU A 16 -3.66 -21.58 3.20
CA GLU A 16 -2.95 -21.88 4.45
C GLU A 16 -2.07 -20.70 4.87
N LEU A 17 -1.82 -20.57 6.17
CA LEU A 17 -0.87 -19.60 6.71
C LEU A 17 0.57 -20.07 6.46
N ASN A 18 1.47 -19.15 6.16
CA ASN A 18 2.88 -19.47 6.00
C ASN A 18 3.59 -19.62 7.36
N GLU A 19 4.80 -20.20 7.36
CA GLU A 19 5.59 -20.46 8.57
C GLU A 19 5.79 -19.19 9.42
N MET A 20 6.10 -18.05 8.80
CA MET A 20 6.26 -16.78 9.50
C MET A 20 4.99 -16.34 10.22
N GLN A 21 3.83 -16.48 9.58
CA GLN A 21 2.54 -16.17 10.18
C GLN A 21 2.22 -17.10 11.36
N ILE A 22 2.48 -18.39 11.23
CA ILE A 22 2.24 -19.39 12.28
C ILE A 22 3.13 -19.13 13.50
N GLU A 23 4.44 -18.94 13.28
CA GLU A 23 5.40 -18.71 14.38
C GLU A 23 5.15 -17.35 15.07
N THR A 24 4.82 -16.32 14.30
CA THR A 24 4.44 -15.02 14.85
C THR A 24 3.17 -15.12 15.69
N GLN A 25 2.16 -15.86 15.21
CA GLN A 25 0.92 -16.05 15.96
C GLN A 25 1.17 -16.75 17.29
N LYS A 26 1.95 -17.84 17.29
CA LYS A 26 2.35 -18.55 18.52
C LYS A 26 3.09 -17.62 19.49
N ALA A 27 4.02 -16.81 18.99
CA ALA A 27 4.78 -15.90 19.83
C ALA A 27 3.91 -14.81 20.45
N ILE A 28 2.99 -14.20 19.69
CA ILE A 28 2.07 -13.17 20.20
C ILE A 28 1.12 -13.75 21.26
N SER A 29 0.73 -15.02 21.14
CA SER A 29 -0.07 -15.70 22.17
C SER A 29 0.73 -15.91 23.46
N ASN A 30 1.99 -16.33 23.37
CA ASN A 30 2.80 -16.75 24.52
C ASN A 30 3.63 -15.64 25.17
N HIS A 31 3.90 -14.56 24.46
CA HIS A 31 4.76 -13.46 24.92
C HIS A 31 4.03 -12.12 24.86
N LYS A 32 4.33 -11.24 25.82
CA LYS A 32 3.80 -9.88 25.85
C LYS A 32 4.47 -8.96 24.83
N GLU A 33 5.74 -9.21 24.56
CA GLU A 33 6.55 -8.38 23.67
C GLU A 33 7.18 -9.24 22.59
N VAL A 34 6.94 -8.88 21.33
CA VAL A 34 7.37 -9.63 20.16
C VAL A 34 7.99 -8.68 19.14
N VAL A 35 9.16 -9.06 18.61
CA VAL A 35 9.83 -8.36 17.50
C VAL A 35 9.88 -9.30 16.30
N LEU A 36 9.17 -8.94 15.24
CA LEU A 36 9.14 -9.68 13.99
C LEU A 36 10.03 -9.00 12.94
N LEU A 37 11.11 -9.67 12.56
CA LEU A 37 11.97 -9.26 11.44
C LEU A 37 11.63 -10.10 10.22
N SER A 38 11.05 -9.49 9.19
CA SER A 38 10.61 -10.23 7.99
C SER A 38 10.56 -9.32 6.77
N PRO A 39 10.90 -9.82 5.57
CA PRO A 39 10.94 -9.00 4.36
C PRO A 39 9.59 -8.38 4.01
N THR A 40 9.61 -7.35 3.16
CA THR A 40 8.37 -6.76 2.63
C THR A 40 7.61 -7.78 1.80
N GLY A 41 6.28 -7.83 1.93
CA GLY A 41 5.44 -8.75 1.15
C GLY A 41 5.36 -10.18 1.68
N SER A 42 5.91 -10.48 2.85
CA SER A 42 5.82 -11.81 3.51
C SER A 42 4.46 -12.09 4.19
N GLY A 43 3.57 -11.08 4.26
CA GLY A 43 2.28 -11.20 4.93
C GLY A 43 2.29 -10.84 6.42
N LYS A 44 3.24 -10.00 6.87
CA LYS A 44 3.36 -9.51 8.27
C LYS A 44 2.06 -8.97 8.86
N THR A 45 1.29 -8.25 8.04
CA THR A 45 0.02 -7.65 8.46
C THR A 45 -0.96 -8.68 9.01
N LEU A 46 -1.13 -9.82 8.33
CA LEU A 46 -2.00 -10.89 8.84
C LEU A 46 -1.41 -11.57 10.08
N ALA A 47 -0.08 -11.67 10.16
CA ALA A 47 0.62 -12.32 11.26
C ALA A 47 0.32 -11.64 12.62
N PHE A 48 0.21 -10.30 12.66
CA PHE A 48 -0.20 -9.60 13.87
C PHE A 48 -1.71 -9.36 13.99
N LEU A 49 -2.44 -9.17 12.88
CA LEU A 49 -3.88 -8.88 12.93
C LEU A 49 -4.72 -10.06 13.44
N LEU A 50 -4.40 -11.29 13.04
CA LEU A 50 -5.13 -12.49 13.45
C LEU A 50 -5.14 -12.67 14.98
N PRO A 51 -3.97 -12.75 15.67
CA PRO A 51 -3.96 -12.86 17.12
C PRO A 51 -4.46 -11.59 17.83
N LEU A 52 -4.28 -10.39 17.25
CA LEU A 52 -4.80 -9.15 17.82
C LEU A 52 -6.34 -9.18 17.88
N ILE A 53 -7.00 -9.51 16.77
CA ILE A 53 -8.47 -9.61 16.71
C ILE A 53 -8.98 -10.71 17.65
N ALA A 54 -8.28 -11.83 17.73
CA ALA A 54 -8.65 -12.93 18.63
C ALA A 54 -8.60 -12.53 20.11
N ASN A 55 -7.82 -11.52 20.48
CA ASN A 55 -7.67 -11.05 21.87
C ASN A 55 -8.58 -9.86 22.22
N LEU A 56 -9.35 -9.33 21.26
CA LEU A 56 -10.30 -8.25 21.54
C LEU A 56 -11.47 -8.75 22.40
N ASP A 57 -11.87 -7.93 23.36
CA ASP A 57 -13.07 -8.12 24.16
C ASP A 57 -14.29 -7.63 23.35
N PRO A 58 -15.26 -8.50 23.02
CA PRO A 58 -16.46 -8.11 22.29
C PRO A 58 -17.42 -7.22 23.09
N GLU A 59 -17.32 -7.21 24.43
CA GLU A 59 -18.20 -6.41 25.29
C GLU A 59 -17.65 -5.01 25.57
N SER A 60 -16.39 -4.75 25.21
CA SER A 60 -15.77 -3.44 25.38
C SER A 60 -16.09 -2.51 24.21
N GLU A 61 -16.65 -1.34 24.52
CA GLU A 61 -16.93 -0.27 23.56
C GLU A 61 -15.75 0.69 23.35
N GLU A 62 -14.59 0.39 23.95
CA GLU A 62 -13.43 1.29 23.99
C GLU A 62 -12.37 0.93 22.93
N ILE A 63 -11.39 1.83 22.73
CA ILE A 63 -10.21 1.53 21.91
C ILE A 63 -9.33 0.54 22.67
N GLN A 64 -9.14 -0.65 22.13
CA GLN A 64 -8.40 -1.74 22.77
C GLN A 64 -7.01 -1.97 22.16
N ALA A 65 -6.84 -1.62 20.88
CA ALA A 65 -5.58 -1.77 20.16
C ALA A 65 -5.23 -0.54 19.33
N LEU A 66 -3.94 -0.17 19.36
CA LEU A 66 -3.36 0.89 18.55
C LEU A 66 -2.31 0.32 17.61
N ILE A 67 -2.41 0.63 16.32
CA ILE A 67 -1.43 0.26 15.30
C ILE A 67 -0.81 1.53 14.73
N LEU A 68 0.47 1.77 15.01
CA LEU A 68 1.23 2.88 14.45
C LEU A 68 1.98 2.44 13.20
N VAL A 69 1.95 3.32 12.19
CA VAL A 69 2.57 3.07 10.87
C VAL A 69 3.26 4.32 10.32
N PRO A 70 4.34 4.18 9.53
CA PRO A 70 5.11 5.32 9.03
C PRO A 70 4.40 6.14 7.95
N SER A 71 3.37 5.61 7.29
CA SER A 71 2.74 6.25 6.13
C SER A 71 1.22 6.19 6.16
N ARG A 72 0.60 7.16 5.47
CA ARG A 72 -0.86 7.24 5.29
C ARG A 72 -1.37 6.05 4.51
N GLU A 73 -0.61 5.62 3.50
CA GLU A 73 -0.96 4.52 2.62
C GLU A 73 -0.99 3.20 3.36
N LEU A 74 0.01 2.94 4.22
CA LEU A 74 0.02 1.74 5.05
C LEU A 74 -1.15 1.72 6.03
N ALA A 75 -1.51 2.88 6.60
CA ALA A 75 -2.68 2.98 7.49
C ALA A 75 -3.97 2.57 6.77
N ILE A 76 -4.19 3.08 5.55
CA ILE A 76 -5.34 2.74 4.70
C ILE A 76 -5.32 1.26 4.32
N GLN A 77 -4.15 0.73 3.96
CA GLN A 77 -3.99 -0.68 3.57
C GLN A 77 -4.36 -1.61 4.73
N ILE A 78 -3.80 -1.39 5.93
CA ILE A 78 -4.12 -2.20 7.11
C ILE A 78 -5.60 -2.05 7.46
N GLU A 79 -6.17 -0.85 7.36
CA GLU A 79 -7.61 -0.64 7.59
C GLU A 79 -8.45 -1.49 6.62
N GLN A 80 -8.10 -1.47 5.32
CA GLN A 80 -8.80 -2.25 4.31
C GLN A 80 -8.71 -3.75 4.56
N VAL A 81 -7.50 -4.28 4.82
CA VAL A 81 -7.28 -5.70 5.15
C VAL A 81 -8.10 -6.09 6.38
N THR A 82 -8.06 -5.29 7.44
CA THR A 82 -8.80 -5.56 8.68
C THR A 82 -10.32 -5.56 8.45
N ARG A 83 -10.83 -4.69 7.57
CA ARG A 83 -12.25 -4.69 7.17
C ARG A 83 -12.62 -5.89 6.32
N GLU A 84 -11.73 -6.34 5.43
CA GLU A 84 -11.94 -7.51 4.57
C GLU A 84 -12.02 -8.80 5.39
N MET A 85 -11.18 -8.94 6.43
CA MET A 85 -11.29 -10.01 7.44
C MET A 85 -12.72 -10.12 8.01
N GLY A 86 -13.40 -8.98 8.17
CA GLY A 86 -14.81 -8.94 8.56
C GLY A 86 -15.07 -9.52 9.94
N SER A 87 -14.19 -9.20 10.90
CA SER A 87 -14.23 -9.64 12.30
C SER A 87 -15.46 -9.11 13.07
N GLY A 88 -16.16 -8.11 12.53
CA GLY A 88 -17.30 -7.46 13.18
C GLY A 88 -16.92 -6.27 14.07
N TYR A 89 -15.64 -6.12 14.41
CA TYR A 89 -15.14 -4.97 15.15
C TYR A 89 -15.12 -3.71 14.29
N LYS A 90 -15.38 -2.56 14.92
CA LYS A 90 -15.20 -1.26 14.28
C LYS A 90 -13.71 -0.92 14.26
N ILE A 91 -13.21 -0.52 13.09
CA ILE A 91 -11.83 -0.09 12.86
C ILE A 91 -11.85 1.28 12.20
N ASN A 92 -10.93 2.16 12.58
CA ASN A 92 -10.70 3.45 11.92
C ASN A 92 -9.19 3.68 11.70
N ALA A 93 -8.85 4.37 10.61
CA ALA A 93 -7.51 4.89 10.38
C ALA A 93 -7.46 6.43 10.47
N VAL A 94 -6.48 6.97 11.20
CA VAL A 94 -6.24 8.42 11.33
C VAL A 94 -4.83 8.79 10.84
N TYR A 95 -4.76 9.75 9.93
CA TYR A 95 -3.49 10.19 9.35
C TYR A 95 -3.58 11.63 8.85
N GLY A 96 -2.42 12.28 8.70
CA GLY A 96 -2.35 13.68 8.25
C GLY A 96 -2.93 13.88 6.84
N GLY A 97 -3.33 15.12 6.50
CA GLY A 97 -3.94 15.44 5.20
C GLY A 97 -5.44 15.13 5.08
N ARG A 98 -6.06 14.56 6.12
CA ARG A 98 -7.52 14.46 6.27
C ARG A 98 -8.07 15.63 7.07
N SER A 99 -9.30 16.05 6.78
CA SER A 99 -9.97 17.10 7.56
C SER A 99 -10.26 16.61 8.98
N GLY A 100 -9.89 17.38 10.00
CA GLY A 100 -10.18 17.02 11.40
C GLY A 100 -11.66 16.83 11.70
N SER A 101 -12.54 17.48 10.93
CA SER A 101 -13.99 17.26 10.98
C SER A 101 -14.41 15.84 10.62
N LYS A 102 -13.75 15.20 9.64
CA LYS A 102 -14.03 13.82 9.25
C LYS A 102 -13.59 12.85 10.34
N ASP A 103 -12.37 13.01 10.86
CA ASP A 103 -11.85 12.16 11.92
C ASP A 103 -12.74 12.27 13.18
N LYS A 104 -13.13 13.48 13.57
CA LYS A 104 -14.05 13.71 14.70
C LYS A 104 -15.40 13.02 14.49
N MET A 105 -15.97 13.08 13.29
CA MET A 105 -17.23 12.40 12.97
C MET A 105 -17.08 10.87 13.01
N GLU A 106 -15.99 10.33 12.48
CA GLU A 106 -15.76 8.88 12.43
C GLU A 106 -15.43 8.29 13.81
N LEU A 107 -14.79 9.08 14.68
CA LEU A 107 -14.46 8.74 16.07
C LEU A 107 -15.61 8.99 17.05
N LYS A 108 -16.73 9.62 16.64
CA LYS A 108 -17.95 9.72 17.48
C LYS A 108 -18.46 8.38 17.98
N HIS A 109 -18.25 7.32 17.18
CA HIS A 109 -18.40 5.97 17.68
C HIS A 109 -17.01 5.37 17.79
N THR A 110 -16.65 4.93 18.97
CA THR A 110 -15.30 4.46 19.29
C THR A 110 -14.96 3.19 18.49
N PRO A 111 -13.81 3.13 17.80
CA PRO A 111 -13.33 1.91 17.16
C PRO A 111 -12.64 1.01 18.19
N ALA A 112 -12.74 -0.31 18.05
CA ALA A 112 -11.97 -1.24 18.87
C ALA A 112 -10.48 -1.24 18.49
N ILE A 113 -10.18 -0.99 17.20
CA ILE A 113 -8.82 -0.87 16.66
C ILE A 113 -8.65 0.51 16.02
N LEU A 114 -7.68 1.28 16.51
CA LEU A 114 -7.25 2.53 15.88
C LEU A 114 -5.92 2.30 15.15
N ILE A 115 -5.88 2.65 13.87
CA ILE A 115 -4.67 2.63 13.05
C ILE A 115 -4.25 4.07 12.78
N GLY A 116 -2.97 4.41 12.78
CA GLY A 116 -2.60 5.76 12.37
C GLY A 116 -1.13 6.07 12.27
N THR A 117 -0.84 7.21 11.65
CA THR A 117 0.51 7.77 11.62
C THR A 117 0.82 8.45 12.97
N PRO A 118 2.03 8.29 13.54
CA PRO A 118 2.37 8.80 14.88
C PRO A 118 1.95 10.25 15.12
N GLY A 119 2.30 11.17 14.19
CA GLY A 119 1.96 12.59 14.34
C GLY A 119 0.46 12.88 14.47
N ARG A 120 -0.39 12.15 13.76
CA ARG A 120 -1.85 12.34 13.84
C ARG A 120 -2.45 11.70 15.08
N VAL A 121 -1.97 10.52 15.47
CA VAL A 121 -2.41 9.86 16.71
C VAL A 121 -2.05 10.72 17.92
N ALA A 122 -0.81 11.21 18.00
CA ALA A 122 -0.37 12.09 19.07
C ALA A 122 -1.23 13.37 19.15
N ASP A 123 -1.58 13.99 18.00
CA ASP A 123 -2.51 15.13 17.96
C ASP A 123 -3.90 14.80 18.52
N HIS A 124 -4.44 13.59 18.26
CA HIS A 124 -5.70 13.15 18.85
C HIS A 124 -5.61 12.92 20.36
N ILE A 125 -4.49 12.38 20.86
CA ILE A 125 -4.24 12.19 22.29
C ILE A 125 -4.14 13.56 22.99
N ARG A 126 -3.31 14.49 22.48
CA ARG A 126 -3.14 15.85 23.06
C ARG A 126 -4.43 16.64 23.15
N ARG A 127 -5.33 16.43 22.19
CA ARG A 127 -6.64 17.11 22.12
C ARG A 127 -7.73 16.36 22.87
N GLU A 128 -7.39 15.24 23.53
CA GLU A 128 -8.34 14.38 24.25
C GLU A 128 -9.50 13.90 23.36
N ASN A 129 -9.24 13.74 22.06
CA ASN A 129 -10.24 13.25 21.10
C ASN A 129 -10.43 11.73 21.16
N ILE A 130 -9.48 11.02 21.79
CA ILE A 130 -9.52 9.57 21.99
C ILE A 130 -9.10 9.25 23.43
N SER A 131 -9.72 8.22 24.02
CA SER A 131 -9.29 7.66 25.30
C SER A 131 -8.16 6.66 25.08
N THR A 132 -7.11 6.74 25.89
CA THR A 132 -5.99 5.78 25.88
C THR A 132 -6.08 4.75 27.01
N GLN A 133 -7.07 4.87 27.88
CA GLN A 133 -7.17 4.12 29.15
C GLN A 133 -7.36 2.61 28.96
N PHE A 134 -7.88 2.18 27.82
CA PHE A 134 -8.21 0.78 27.54
C PHE A 134 -7.35 0.16 26.45
N ILE A 135 -6.36 0.88 25.93
CA ILE A 135 -5.45 0.40 24.88
C ILE A 135 -4.46 -0.57 25.53
N LYS A 136 -4.70 -1.87 25.34
CA LYS A 136 -3.88 -2.97 25.91
C LYS A 136 -2.80 -3.46 24.96
N THR A 137 -2.97 -3.25 23.65
CA THR A 137 -2.05 -3.73 22.62
C THR A 137 -1.56 -2.57 21.75
N LEU A 138 -0.25 -2.44 21.61
CA LEU A 138 0.42 -1.53 20.67
C LEU A 138 1.14 -2.35 19.59
N VAL A 139 0.87 -2.04 18.32
CA VAL A 139 1.64 -2.55 17.19
C VAL A 139 2.40 -1.39 16.55
N LEU A 140 3.69 -1.59 16.30
CA LEU A 140 4.54 -0.67 15.53
C LEU A 140 4.96 -1.40 14.25
N ASP A 141 4.22 -1.19 13.16
CA ASP A 141 4.50 -1.81 11.86
C ASP A 141 5.48 -0.94 11.07
N GLU A 142 6.57 -1.52 10.57
CA GLU A 142 7.69 -0.77 9.96
C GLU A 142 8.23 0.33 10.93
N PHE A 143 8.54 -0.06 12.17
CA PHE A 143 8.95 0.88 13.23
C PHE A 143 10.27 1.60 12.91
N ASP A 144 11.22 0.88 12.31
CA ASP A 144 12.49 1.39 11.81
C ASP A 144 12.26 2.58 10.88
N LYS A 145 11.25 2.47 10.02
CA LYS A 145 10.91 3.55 9.11
C LYS A 145 10.30 4.75 9.81
N SER A 146 9.47 4.51 10.82
CA SER A 146 8.88 5.61 11.61
C SER A 146 9.97 6.48 12.26
N LEU A 147 11.07 5.86 12.71
CA LEU A 147 12.24 6.55 13.23
C LEU A 147 12.98 7.33 12.14
N GLU A 148 13.25 6.72 10.98
CA GLU A 148 13.87 7.42 9.84
C GLU A 148 13.08 8.65 9.37
N THR A 149 11.75 8.62 9.50
CA THR A 149 10.88 9.76 9.15
C THR A 149 10.80 10.83 10.25
N GLY A 150 11.47 10.64 11.38
CA GLY A 150 11.53 11.61 12.47
C GLY A 150 10.34 11.57 13.42
N PHE A 151 9.57 10.47 13.47
CA PHE A 151 8.41 10.33 14.38
C PHE A 151 8.78 9.86 15.79
N GLU A 152 10.06 9.86 16.15
CA GLU A 152 10.54 9.36 17.44
C GLU A 152 9.86 10.04 18.62
N LYS A 153 9.76 11.38 18.58
CA LYS A 153 9.15 12.17 19.65
C LYS A 153 7.66 11.85 19.83
N GLU A 154 6.92 11.76 18.74
CA GLU A 154 5.49 11.45 18.76
C GLU A 154 5.23 10.01 19.20
N MET A 155 6.07 9.05 18.78
CA MET A 155 5.95 7.67 19.25
C MET A 155 6.21 7.56 20.75
N LYS A 156 7.23 8.26 21.26
CA LYS A 156 7.51 8.33 22.71
C LYS A 156 6.31 8.89 23.48
N GLU A 157 5.78 10.02 23.04
CA GLU A 157 4.60 10.67 23.65
C GLU A 157 3.38 9.73 23.68
N ILE A 158 3.13 9.00 22.58
CA ILE A 158 2.04 8.03 22.50
C ILE A 158 2.25 6.93 23.53
N VAL A 159 3.41 6.27 23.55
CA VAL A 159 3.71 5.14 24.45
C VAL A 159 3.58 5.55 25.91
N GLU A 160 4.08 6.73 26.29
CA GLU A 160 3.96 7.28 27.64
C GLU A 160 2.50 7.58 28.04
N SER A 161 1.61 7.75 27.06
CA SER A 161 0.18 8.03 27.27
C SER A 161 -0.71 6.78 27.32
N LEU A 162 -0.16 5.56 27.26
CA LEU A 162 -0.91 4.29 27.28
C LEU A 162 -0.79 3.58 28.64
N PRO A 163 -1.62 3.92 29.65
CA PRO A 163 -1.47 3.38 31.01
C PRO A 163 -1.80 1.89 31.14
N ALA A 164 -2.62 1.34 30.24
CA ALA A 164 -3.06 -0.06 30.25
C ALA A 164 -2.28 -0.95 29.28
N LEU A 165 -1.17 -0.45 28.71
CA LEU A 165 -0.40 -1.17 27.71
C LEU A 165 0.21 -2.45 28.29
N ASP A 166 -0.23 -3.60 27.80
CA ASP A 166 0.22 -4.93 28.24
C ASP A 166 1.03 -5.65 27.16
N ARG A 167 0.72 -5.42 25.87
CA ARG A 167 1.38 -6.09 24.75
C ARG A 167 1.97 -5.11 23.74
N LYS A 168 3.18 -5.41 23.25
CA LYS A 168 3.89 -4.65 22.21
C LYS A 168 4.33 -5.59 21.10
N ILE A 169 3.97 -5.27 19.87
CA ILE A 169 4.37 -6.02 18.68
C ILE A 169 5.09 -5.06 17.75
N LEU A 170 6.36 -5.34 17.47
CA LEU A 170 7.17 -4.54 16.55
C LEU A 170 7.40 -5.35 15.29
N THR A 171 7.28 -4.71 14.12
CA THR A 171 7.69 -5.32 12.86
C THR A 171 8.73 -4.44 12.17
N SER A 172 9.72 -5.10 11.56
CA SER A 172 10.73 -4.44 10.72
C SER A 172 11.09 -5.33 9.53
N ALA A 173 11.52 -4.70 8.45
CA ALA A 173 12.11 -5.39 7.31
C ALA A 173 13.66 -5.30 7.31
N THR A 174 14.26 -4.75 8.36
CA THR A 174 15.72 -4.59 8.51
C THR A 174 16.19 -5.08 9.88
N GLN A 175 17.39 -5.68 9.94
CA GLN A 175 17.99 -6.15 11.20
C GLN A 175 18.78 -5.06 11.93
N LYS A 176 19.13 -3.96 11.24
CA LYS A 176 20.00 -2.89 11.78
C LYS A 176 19.26 -1.85 12.60
N ALA A 177 17.93 -1.96 12.72
CA ALA A 177 17.12 -1.01 13.45
C ALA A 177 17.35 -1.18 14.96
N GLU A 178 18.00 -0.19 15.57
CA GLU A 178 18.10 -0.13 17.02
C GLU A 178 16.70 0.11 17.60
N ILE A 179 16.30 -0.73 18.55
CA ILE A 179 15.02 -0.59 19.23
C ILE A 179 15.12 0.60 20.18
N PRO A 180 14.28 1.64 20.04
CA PRO A 180 14.37 2.81 20.90
C PRO A 180 14.10 2.50 22.37
N GLU A 181 14.89 3.10 23.25
CA GLU A 181 14.78 2.93 24.71
C GLU A 181 13.39 3.31 25.24
N PHE A 182 12.72 4.29 24.62
CA PHE A 182 11.39 4.73 25.06
C PHE A 182 10.31 3.63 24.94
N LEU A 183 10.54 2.57 24.16
CA LEU A 183 9.64 1.42 24.08
C LEU A 183 9.69 0.53 25.33
N ARG A 184 10.75 0.67 26.15
CA ARG A 184 10.95 -0.06 27.42
C ARG A 184 10.63 -1.55 27.28
N LEU A 185 11.23 -2.21 26.27
CA LEU A 185 11.06 -3.64 26.09
C LEU A 185 11.84 -4.41 27.17
N ILE A 186 11.24 -5.47 27.69
CA ILE A 186 11.76 -6.38 28.70
C ILE A 186 11.82 -7.77 28.07
N GLU A 187 13.02 -8.19 27.65
CA GLU A 187 13.28 -9.50 27.03
C GLU A 187 12.28 -9.88 25.90
N PRO A 188 12.16 -9.06 24.84
CA PRO A 188 11.20 -9.31 23.79
C PRO A 188 11.53 -10.60 23.03
N LYS A 189 10.51 -11.36 22.65
CA LYS A 189 10.69 -12.53 21.79
C LYS A 189 10.97 -12.08 20.37
N GLU A 190 12.22 -12.20 19.94
CA GLU A 190 12.61 -11.96 18.54
C GLU A 190 12.28 -13.18 17.67
N ILE A 191 11.72 -12.90 16.49
CA ILE A 191 11.43 -13.85 15.42
C ILE A 191 12.03 -13.30 14.14
N ASN A 192 13.01 -14.00 13.57
CA ASN A 192 13.79 -13.51 12.43
C ASN A 192 13.63 -14.39 11.19
N PHE A 193 12.99 -13.82 10.17
CA PHE A 193 12.73 -14.41 8.85
C PHE A 193 13.41 -13.63 7.71
N LEU A 194 14.36 -12.73 7.99
CA LEU A 194 15.05 -11.95 6.95
C LEU A 194 15.90 -12.82 6.01
N GLY A 195 16.42 -13.95 6.48
CA GLY A 195 17.29 -14.83 5.71
C GLY A 195 16.59 -15.86 4.81
N GLY A 196 15.26 -16.04 4.94
CA GLY A 196 14.54 -17.17 4.33
C GLY A 196 14.12 -16.98 2.87
N ALA A 197 14.03 -15.74 2.38
CA ALA A 197 13.53 -15.45 1.04
C ALA A 197 14.66 -14.97 0.12
N LYS A 198 15.32 -15.90 -0.58
CA LYS A 198 16.07 -15.55 -1.80
C LYS A 198 15.04 -15.10 -2.84
N THR A 199 14.81 -13.80 -2.95
CA THR A 199 14.03 -13.25 -4.05
C THR A 199 14.70 -13.64 -5.36
N LYS A 200 13.97 -14.30 -6.26
CA LYS A 200 14.40 -14.56 -7.66
C LYS A 200 14.33 -13.27 -8.48
N LEU A 201 14.83 -12.17 -7.92
CA LEU A 201 14.85 -10.88 -8.59
C LEU A 201 15.91 -10.93 -9.68
N LYS A 202 15.49 -10.76 -10.94
CA LYS A 202 16.44 -10.59 -12.04
C LYS A 202 16.90 -9.13 -12.05
N LEU A 203 18.19 -8.91 -11.81
CA LEU A 203 18.80 -7.59 -11.96
C LEU A 203 19.34 -7.42 -13.37
N GLN A 204 18.99 -6.32 -14.04
CA GLN A 204 19.52 -5.97 -15.36
C GLN A 204 20.01 -4.52 -15.38
N LEU A 205 21.20 -4.31 -15.94
CA LEU A 205 21.78 -2.99 -16.13
C LEU A 205 21.45 -2.48 -17.53
N VAL A 206 20.91 -1.26 -17.64
CA VAL A 206 20.64 -0.60 -18.91
C VAL A 206 21.48 0.67 -18.97
N VAL A 207 22.45 0.69 -19.89
CA VAL A 207 23.39 1.80 -20.03
C VAL A 207 22.87 2.80 -21.04
N SER A 208 22.64 4.03 -20.58
CA SER A 208 22.29 5.16 -21.44
C SER A 208 23.54 5.69 -22.15
N PRO A 209 23.52 5.87 -23.48
CA PRO A 209 24.63 6.44 -24.24
C PRO A 209 25.02 7.85 -23.80
N THR A 210 24.05 8.59 -23.26
CA THR A 210 24.25 9.96 -22.75
C THR A 210 23.92 10.05 -21.26
N LYS A 211 24.34 11.15 -20.63
CA LYS A 211 23.96 11.48 -19.24
C LYS A 211 22.45 11.64 -19.08
N ASN A 212 21.74 12.07 -20.13
CA ASN A 212 20.29 12.13 -20.12
C ASN A 212 19.71 10.72 -20.39
N LYS A 213 19.00 10.18 -19.40
CA LYS A 213 18.50 8.80 -19.41
C LYS A 213 17.07 8.68 -19.97
N LEU A 214 16.42 9.78 -20.38
CA LEU A 214 15.01 9.81 -20.79
C LEU A 214 14.73 8.98 -22.05
N GLU A 215 15.56 9.12 -23.09
CA GLU A 215 15.41 8.32 -24.32
C GLU A 215 15.60 6.82 -24.05
N THR A 216 16.62 6.48 -23.27
CA THR A 216 16.88 5.10 -22.82
C THR A 216 15.72 4.55 -22.00
N LEU A 217 15.08 5.38 -21.17
CA LEU A 217 13.88 5.01 -20.42
C LEU A 217 12.71 4.69 -21.35
N ALA A 218 12.44 5.52 -22.37
CA ALA A 218 11.38 5.24 -23.34
C ALA A 218 11.63 3.92 -24.09
N ASN A 219 12.87 3.70 -24.56
CA ASN A 219 13.24 2.46 -25.25
C ASN A 219 13.08 1.23 -24.34
N LEU A 220 13.44 1.37 -23.05
CA LEU A 220 13.24 0.28 -22.08
C LEU A 220 11.76 0.00 -21.84
N LEU A 221 10.92 1.03 -21.69
CA LEU A 221 9.47 0.84 -21.54
C LEU A 221 8.86 0.16 -22.79
N ALA A 222 9.29 0.55 -23.99
CA ALA A 222 8.87 -0.11 -25.23
C ALA A 222 9.35 -1.57 -25.31
N HIS A 223 10.56 -1.87 -24.84
CA HIS A 223 11.10 -3.23 -24.78
C HIS A 223 10.33 -4.11 -23.78
N ILE A 224 10.01 -3.57 -22.60
CA ILE A 224 9.21 -4.26 -21.58
C ILE A 224 7.79 -4.51 -22.09
N GLY A 225 7.21 -3.56 -22.80
CA GLY A 225 5.85 -3.64 -23.33
C GLY A 225 4.79 -3.48 -22.24
N ASN A 226 3.70 -4.24 -22.37
CA ASN A 226 2.44 -4.02 -21.66
C ASN A 226 2.42 -4.61 -20.23
N ALA A 227 3.42 -4.29 -19.41
CA ALA A 227 3.61 -4.79 -18.06
C ALA A 227 3.46 -3.68 -17.01
N ASN A 228 3.15 -4.04 -15.75
CA ASN A 228 2.98 -3.08 -14.67
C ASN A 228 4.29 -2.86 -13.93
N GLY A 229 4.68 -1.60 -13.71
CA GLY A 229 5.92 -1.31 -13.00
C GLY A 229 6.05 0.10 -12.43
N ILE A 230 7.07 0.27 -11.59
CA ILE A 230 7.39 1.54 -10.94
C ILE A 230 8.73 2.05 -11.46
N ILE A 231 8.78 3.35 -11.77
CA ILE A 231 9.99 4.10 -12.08
C ILE A 231 10.37 4.93 -10.84
N PHE A 232 11.44 4.52 -10.15
CA PHE A 232 11.93 5.23 -8.98
C PHE A 232 12.88 6.37 -9.34
N CYS A 233 12.53 7.55 -8.85
CA CYS A 233 13.35 8.76 -8.84
C CYS A 233 13.64 9.16 -7.38
N ASN A 234 14.72 9.89 -7.13
CA ASN A 234 15.07 10.34 -5.79
C ASN A 234 14.44 11.71 -5.47
N LEU A 235 14.26 12.57 -6.48
CA LEU A 235 13.83 13.96 -6.32
C LEU A 235 12.52 14.24 -7.06
N LYS A 236 11.69 15.16 -6.51
CA LYS A 236 10.42 15.58 -7.12
C LYS A 236 10.63 16.23 -8.49
N ASP A 237 11.65 17.06 -8.64
CA ASP A 237 11.95 17.70 -9.92
C ASP A 237 12.31 16.69 -11.02
N THR A 238 12.96 15.58 -10.63
CA THR A 238 13.23 14.48 -11.55
C THR A 238 11.94 13.80 -12.00
N ILE A 239 10.98 13.60 -11.09
CA ILE A 239 9.65 13.07 -11.43
C ILE A 239 8.95 14.00 -12.42
N SER A 240 8.93 15.30 -12.17
CA SER A 240 8.32 16.28 -13.09
C SER A 240 8.94 16.22 -14.48
N GLY A 241 10.27 16.11 -14.57
CA GLY A 241 11.01 15.98 -15.82
C GLY A 241 10.69 14.67 -16.58
N VAL A 242 10.66 13.54 -15.86
CA VAL A 242 10.29 12.23 -16.42
C VAL A 242 8.83 12.26 -16.88
N SER A 243 7.93 12.79 -16.07
CA SER A 243 6.50 12.85 -16.37
C SER A 243 6.21 13.67 -17.62
N THR A 244 6.74 14.90 -17.69
CA THR A 244 6.61 15.76 -18.88
C THR A 244 7.14 15.08 -20.15
N PHE A 245 8.22 14.31 -20.02
CA PHE A 245 8.79 13.58 -21.14
C PHE A 245 7.89 12.41 -21.58
N LEU A 246 7.39 11.62 -20.64
CA LEU A 246 6.48 10.50 -20.92
C LEU A 246 5.16 10.99 -21.52
N GLU A 247 4.61 12.12 -21.06
CA GLU A 247 3.43 12.77 -21.65
C GLU A 247 3.66 13.14 -23.12
N LYS A 248 4.81 13.75 -23.45
CA LYS A 248 5.18 14.09 -24.84
C LYS A 248 5.31 12.84 -25.72
N ARG A 249 5.72 11.70 -25.13
CA ARG A 249 5.79 10.39 -25.77
C ARG A 249 4.45 9.64 -25.78
N ARG A 250 3.38 10.23 -25.23
CA ARG A 250 2.05 9.62 -25.07
C ARG A 250 2.10 8.30 -24.30
N ILE A 251 3.06 8.16 -23.37
CA ILE A 251 3.15 7.01 -22.47
C ILE A 251 2.31 7.33 -21.25
N ASN A 252 1.22 6.59 -21.06
CA ASN A 252 0.36 6.78 -19.91
C ASN A 252 1.08 6.38 -18.62
N HIS A 253 1.00 7.23 -17.61
CA HIS A 253 1.64 7.03 -16.33
C HIS A 253 0.95 7.87 -15.26
N GLU A 254 1.15 7.48 -14.01
CA GLU A 254 0.76 8.28 -12.84
C GLU A 254 2.00 8.68 -12.05
N CYS A 255 1.92 9.81 -11.34
CA CYS A 255 2.98 10.24 -10.44
C CYS A 255 2.63 9.93 -8.98
N PHE A 256 3.63 9.62 -8.17
CA PHE A 256 3.45 9.39 -6.74
C PHE A 256 4.63 9.87 -5.90
N PHE A 257 4.47 11.01 -5.23
CA PHE A 257 5.53 11.60 -4.43
C PHE A 257 4.99 12.43 -3.25
N GLY A 258 5.87 12.77 -2.31
CA GLY A 258 5.50 13.57 -1.15
C GLY A 258 5.11 14.98 -1.53
N GLY A 259 4.05 15.52 -0.94
CA GLY A 259 3.52 16.87 -1.23
C GLY A 259 2.43 16.90 -2.30
N MET A 260 2.06 15.76 -2.88
CA MET A 260 0.77 15.63 -3.57
C MET A 260 -0.38 15.69 -2.57
N GLU A 261 -1.51 16.24 -3.00
CA GLU A 261 -2.77 16.16 -2.25
C GLU A 261 -3.18 14.70 -2.05
N GLN A 262 -3.76 14.39 -0.89
CA GLN A 262 -4.11 13.00 -0.55
C GLN A 262 -5.07 12.38 -1.56
N ILE A 263 -6.01 13.18 -2.08
CA ILE A 263 -6.98 12.74 -3.08
C ILE A 263 -6.29 12.31 -4.39
N ASP A 264 -5.25 13.03 -4.82
CA ASP A 264 -4.53 12.72 -6.06
C ASP A 264 -3.64 11.50 -5.88
N ARG A 265 -3.03 11.32 -4.70
CA ARG A 265 -2.28 10.09 -4.35
C ARG A 265 -3.19 8.86 -4.39
N GLU A 266 -4.39 8.97 -3.82
CA GLU A 266 -5.38 7.89 -3.87
C GLU A 266 -5.81 7.57 -5.30
N ARG A 267 -6.09 8.60 -6.13
CA ARG A 267 -6.45 8.41 -7.54
C ARG A 267 -5.36 7.73 -8.35
N ALA A 268 -4.10 8.16 -8.21
CA ALA A 268 -2.95 7.55 -8.88
C ALA A 268 -2.86 6.05 -8.56
N LEU A 269 -2.97 5.68 -7.28
CA LEU A 269 -2.94 4.28 -6.86
C LEU A 269 -4.15 3.48 -7.35
N ILE A 270 -5.35 4.09 -7.36
CA ILE A 270 -6.57 3.43 -7.88
C ILE A 270 -6.41 3.14 -9.37
N LYS A 271 -6.00 4.13 -10.17
CA LYS A 271 -5.78 3.96 -11.61
C LYS A 271 -4.73 2.89 -11.88
N PHE A 272 -3.66 2.87 -11.09
CA PHE A 272 -2.61 1.85 -11.18
C PHE A 272 -3.14 0.44 -10.86
N ARG A 273 -3.85 0.26 -9.75
CA ARG A 273 -4.49 -1.02 -9.37
C ARG A 273 -5.49 -1.52 -10.41
N ASN A 274 -6.22 -0.60 -11.02
CA ASN A 274 -7.24 -0.91 -12.02
C ASN A 274 -6.67 -1.11 -13.43
N GLY A 275 -5.35 -0.97 -13.61
CA GLY A 275 -4.69 -1.08 -14.92
C GLY A 275 -5.03 0.05 -15.89
N SER A 276 -5.61 1.15 -15.39
CA SER A 276 -5.83 2.38 -16.18
C SER A 276 -4.57 3.21 -16.35
N SER A 277 -3.51 2.85 -15.64
CA SER A 277 -2.15 3.29 -15.86
C SER A 277 -1.25 2.15 -15.41
N LYS A 278 -0.30 1.73 -16.25
CA LYS A 278 0.62 0.63 -15.93
C LYS A 278 1.97 1.09 -15.39
N VAL A 279 2.23 2.39 -15.44
CA VAL A 279 3.50 2.99 -15.05
C VAL A 279 3.26 3.97 -13.91
N LEU A 280 3.94 3.76 -12.79
CA LEU A 280 3.97 4.72 -11.68
C LEU A 280 5.36 5.35 -11.58
N VAL A 281 5.45 6.67 -11.73
CA VAL A 281 6.70 7.43 -11.52
C VAL A 281 6.71 7.97 -10.10
N ALA A 282 7.67 7.53 -9.28
CA ALA A 282 7.57 7.77 -7.86
C ALA A 282 8.89 7.99 -7.13
N THR A 283 8.81 8.63 -5.95
CA THR A 283 9.92 8.63 -4.98
C THR A 283 9.89 7.40 -4.09
N ASP A 284 10.86 7.28 -3.19
CA ASP A 284 10.89 6.28 -2.11
C ASP A 284 9.67 6.29 -1.17
N LEU A 285 8.79 7.28 -1.31
CA LEU A 285 7.48 7.26 -0.67
C LEU A 285 6.57 6.17 -1.25
N ALA A 286 6.70 5.81 -2.53
CA ALA A 286 6.01 4.67 -3.15
C ALA A 286 6.67 3.33 -2.85
N ALA A 287 7.93 3.30 -2.42
CA ALA A 287 8.59 2.04 -2.10
C ALA A 287 8.05 1.39 -0.81
N ARG A 288 7.17 2.08 -0.07
CA ARG A 288 6.82 1.76 1.32
C ARG A 288 5.30 1.81 1.52
N GLY A 289 4.73 0.76 2.11
CA GLY A 289 3.31 0.72 2.47
C GLY A 289 2.26 0.96 1.37
N ILE A 290 2.64 1.07 0.09
CA ILE A 290 1.64 1.20 -0.98
C ILE A 290 1.05 -0.18 -1.29
N ASP A 291 -0.28 -0.21 -1.27
CA ASP A 291 -1.09 -1.34 -1.70
C ASP A 291 -1.20 -1.33 -3.23
N VAL A 292 -0.19 -1.91 -3.86
CA VAL A 292 -0.15 -2.19 -5.30
C VAL A 292 0.01 -3.69 -5.52
N PRO A 293 -0.55 -4.23 -6.63
CA PRO A 293 -0.32 -5.59 -7.08
C PRO A 293 1.16 -5.91 -7.20
N ALA A 294 1.50 -7.19 -7.27
CA ALA A 294 2.85 -7.59 -7.61
C ALA A 294 3.28 -6.91 -8.92
N LEU A 295 4.42 -6.22 -8.88
CA LEU A 295 4.96 -5.51 -10.04
C LEU A 295 5.73 -6.47 -10.92
N ASP A 296 5.56 -6.38 -12.23
CA ASP A 296 6.33 -7.15 -13.21
C ASP A 296 7.77 -6.63 -13.30
N TYR A 297 7.93 -5.30 -13.14
CA TYR A 297 9.24 -4.67 -13.17
C TYR A 297 9.37 -3.47 -12.25
N ILE A 298 10.63 -3.16 -11.96
CA ILE A 298 11.05 -1.90 -11.32
C ILE A 298 12.14 -1.27 -12.17
N ILE A 299 12.06 0.03 -12.38
CA ILE A 299 13.11 0.82 -13.03
C ILE A 299 13.70 1.77 -11.98
N HIS A 300 14.96 1.58 -11.65
CA HIS A 300 15.74 2.58 -10.91
C HIS A 300 16.25 3.63 -11.89
N PHE A 301 15.44 4.67 -12.14
CA PHE A 301 15.90 5.83 -12.93
C PHE A 301 16.99 6.59 -12.19
N GLN A 302 16.89 6.66 -10.87
CA GLN A 302 17.98 7.05 -9.97
C GLN A 302 18.11 5.98 -8.90
N LEU A 303 19.34 5.54 -8.60
CA LEU A 303 19.59 4.59 -7.52
C LEU A 303 19.44 5.27 -6.15
N PRO A 304 18.94 4.56 -5.13
CA PRO A 304 18.93 5.09 -3.78
C PRO A 304 20.36 5.16 -3.21
N PRO A 305 20.62 6.05 -2.24
CA PRO A 305 21.94 6.19 -1.62
C PRO A 305 22.36 4.99 -0.76
N ARG A 306 21.40 4.19 -0.25
CA ARG A 306 21.64 3.11 0.71
C ARG A 306 21.09 1.77 0.22
N GLU A 307 21.76 0.68 0.60
CA GLU A 307 21.38 -0.70 0.24
C GLU A 307 20.01 -1.11 0.80
N ASP A 308 19.71 -0.69 2.03
CA ASP A 308 18.43 -1.02 2.68
C ASP A 308 17.26 -0.45 1.86
N GLU A 309 17.37 0.80 1.37
CA GLU A 309 16.38 1.42 0.49
C GLU A 309 16.27 0.71 -0.87
N PHE A 310 17.39 0.25 -1.44
CA PHE A 310 17.38 -0.56 -2.66
C PHE A 310 16.59 -1.87 -2.46
N THR A 311 16.81 -2.54 -1.33
CA THR A 311 16.08 -3.75 -0.95
C THR A 311 14.59 -3.47 -0.78
N HIS A 312 14.21 -2.36 -0.14
CA HIS A 312 12.79 -1.97 0.01
C HIS A 312 12.10 -1.67 -1.32
N ARG A 313 12.76 -0.92 -2.23
CA ARG A 313 12.26 -0.68 -3.58
C ARG A 313 11.97 -2.01 -4.26
N ASN A 314 12.96 -2.90 -4.26
CA ASN A 314 12.86 -4.20 -4.91
C ASN A 314 11.87 -5.16 -4.24
N GLY A 315 11.54 -4.99 -2.96
CA GLY A 315 10.47 -5.72 -2.28
C GLY A 315 9.05 -5.42 -2.78
N ARG A 316 8.89 -4.49 -3.73
CA ARG A 316 7.62 -4.21 -4.43
C ARG A 316 7.40 -5.11 -5.65
N THR A 317 8.46 -5.70 -6.21
CA THR A 317 8.39 -6.75 -7.23
C THR A 317 8.75 -8.10 -6.60
N ALA A 318 8.51 -9.21 -7.30
CA ALA A 318 8.85 -10.57 -6.83
C ALA A 318 8.29 -10.93 -5.43
N ARG A 319 7.06 -10.47 -5.11
CA ARG A 319 6.33 -10.88 -3.90
C ARG A 319 5.87 -12.34 -4.04
N MET A 320 6.07 -13.18 -3.01
CA MET A 320 5.61 -14.58 -2.93
C MET A 320 5.65 -15.35 -4.27
N ASN A 321 6.80 -15.90 -4.64
CA ASN A 321 6.99 -16.76 -5.82
C ASN A 321 6.78 -16.11 -7.21
N SER A 322 6.59 -14.78 -7.33
CA SER A 322 6.54 -14.10 -8.63
C SER A 322 7.94 -13.79 -9.20
N ASN A 323 8.08 -13.93 -10.53
CA ASN A 323 9.26 -13.49 -11.26
C ASN A 323 9.16 -11.97 -11.51
N GLY A 324 10.18 -11.21 -11.14
CA GLY A 324 10.22 -9.76 -11.32
C GLY A 324 11.58 -9.31 -11.82
N THR A 325 11.63 -8.28 -12.66
CA THR A 325 12.89 -7.73 -13.17
C THR A 325 13.11 -6.32 -12.65
N ALA A 326 14.24 -6.09 -11.98
CA ALA A 326 14.68 -4.76 -11.59
C ALA A 326 15.76 -4.27 -12.57
N TYR A 327 15.41 -3.22 -13.30
CA TYR A 327 16.27 -2.53 -14.24
C TYR A 327 16.97 -1.36 -13.56
N ILE A 328 18.26 -1.23 -13.78
CA ILE A 328 19.08 -0.13 -13.28
C ILE A 328 19.46 0.73 -14.47
N LEU A 329 19.00 1.99 -14.51
CA LEU A 329 19.34 2.92 -15.58
C LEU A 329 20.53 3.76 -15.16
N LYS A 330 21.61 3.61 -15.92
CA LYS A 330 22.88 4.27 -15.63
C LYS A 330 23.34 5.10 -16.83
N GLY A 331 23.82 6.31 -16.62
CA GLY A 331 24.58 7.03 -17.65
C GLY A 331 25.90 6.32 -17.93
N LYS A 332 26.45 6.43 -19.14
CA LYS A 332 27.73 5.80 -19.52
C LYS A 332 28.85 5.96 -18.47
N ASP A 333 28.99 7.17 -17.93
CA ASP A 333 30.06 7.53 -16.98
C ASP A 333 29.63 7.51 -15.50
N GLU A 334 28.38 7.18 -15.20
CA GLU A 334 27.87 7.13 -13.82
C GLU A 334 28.43 5.87 -13.12
N LYS A 335 28.89 5.97 -11.87
CA LYS A 335 29.39 4.80 -11.12
C LYS A 335 28.25 4.09 -10.40
N LEU A 336 28.29 2.76 -10.36
CA LEU A 336 27.36 1.98 -9.55
C LEU A 336 27.82 1.99 -8.08
N PRO A 337 26.88 2.05 -7.11
CA PRO A 337 27.18 1.82 -5.70
C PRO A 337 27.77 0.42 -5.46
N SER A 338 28.57 0.27 -4.41
CA SER A 338 29.26 -0.99 -4.08
C SER A 338 28.32 -2.16 -3.77
N PHE A 339 27.10 -1.87 -3.30
CA PHE A 339 26.08 -2.89 -3.03
C PHE A 339 25.45 -3.48 -4.30
N ILE A 340 25.73 -2.92 -5.48
CA ILE A 340 25.29 -3.46 -6.77
C ILE A 340 26.45 -4.21 -7.42
N SER A 341 26.33 -5.53 -7.48
CA SER A 341 27.35 -6.41 -8.08
C SER A 341 26.70 -7.50 -8.94
N GLY A 342 27.48 -8.06 -9.88
CA GLY A 342 27.05 -9.21 -10.68
C GLY A 342 25.88 -8.96 -11.63
N VAL A 343 25.64 -7.71 -12.05
CA VAL A 343 24.53 -7.36 -12.95
C VAL A 343 24.91 -7.52 -14.42
N ASN A 344 24.04 -8.15 -15.20
CA ASN A 344 24.23 -8.30 -16.65
C ASN A 344 23.70 -7.07 -17.39
N GLU A 345 24.48 -6.56 -18.34
CA GLU A 345 24.05 -5.48 -19.22
C GLU A 345 23.01 -5.99 -20.22
N LEU A 346 21.86 -5.33 -20.26
CA LEU A 346 20.84 -5.51 -21.28
C LEU A 346 21.03 -4.42 -22.34
N LYS A 347 21.42 -4.85 -23.53
CA LYS A 347 21.42 -3.97 -24.71
C LYS A 347 20.01 -3.91 -25.26
N ILE A 348 19.50 -2.69 -25.40
CA ILE A 348 18.16 -2.42 -25.93
C ILE A 348 18.37 -1.70 -27.24
N ASP A 349 17.93 -2.32 -28.33
CA ASP A 349 17.90 -1.66 -29.63
C ASP A 349 16.86 -0.55 -29.62
N ALA A 350 17.13 0.54 -30.34
CA ALA A 350 16.15 1.59 -30.52
C ALA A 350 14.94 1.02 -31.27
N THR A 351 13.83 0.80 -30.57
CA THR A 351 12.59 0.30 -31.16
C THR A 351 11.63 1.45 -31.40
N GLU A 352 11.12 1.56 -32.63
CA GLU A 352 10.00 2.45 -32.97
C GLU A 352 8.63 1.91 -32.51
N LYS A 353 8.60 0.84 -31.70
CA LYS A 353 7.35 0.28 -31.21
C LYS A 353 6.65 1.29 -30.31
N GLU A 354 5.49 1.75 -30.76
CA GLU A 354 4.56 2.48 -29.91
C GLU A 354 4.17 1.61 -28.72
N VAL A 355 4.18 2.19 -27.51
CA VAL A 355 3.69 1.52 -26.31
C VAL A 355 2.20 1.26 -26.51
N GLU A 356 1.77 0.00 -26.42
CA GLU A 356 0.35 -0.35 -26.52
C GLU A 356 -0.46 0.46 -25.48
N LEU A 357 -1.49 1.16 -25.96
CA LEU A 357 -2.35 2.00 -25.12
C LEU A 357 -3.15 1.14 -24.13
N ASP A 358 -3.33 1.66 -22.91
CA ASP A 358 -4.00 0.97 -21.82
C ASP A 358 -5.41 0.51 -22.19
N GLN A 359 -5.67 -0.78 -21.96
CA GLN A 359 -6.95 -1.42 -22.30
C GLN A 359 -8.06 -1.12 -21.29
N TRP A 360 -7.73 -0.49 -20.16
CA TRP A 360 -8.66 -0.22 -19.07
C TRP A 360 -8.78 1.27 -18.78
N THR A 361 -9.98 1.69 -18.41
CA THR A 361 -10.30 3.01 -17.88
C THR A 361 -10.99 2.85 -16.53
N THR A 362 -10.63 3.68 -15.57
CA THR A 362 -11.27 3.70 -14.26
C THR A 362 -12.43 4.68 -14.28
N LEU A 363 -13.63 4.20 -13.98
CA LEU A 363 -14.80 5.03 -13.76
C LEU A 363 -15.00 5.32 -12.28
N PHE A 364 -15.29 6.58 -11.96
CA PHE A 364 -15.79 7.01 -10.67
C PHE A 364 -17.30 6.83 -10.59
N VAL A 365 -17.79 6.29 -9.47
CA VAL A 365 -19.21 6.16 -9.14
C VAL A 365 -19.47 6.87 -7.82
N SER A 366 -20.38 7.84 -7.81
CA SER A 366 -20.64 8.70 -6.63
C SER A 366 -21.38 8.03 -5.46
N GLY A 367 -21.53 6.71 -5.48
CA GLY A 367 -22.24 5.93 -4.45
C GLY A 367 -21.29 4.96 -3.75
N GLY A 368 -21.41 4.83 -2.43
CA GLY A 368 -20.54 4.01 -1.60
C GLY A 368 -21.27 3.26 -0.48
N ARG A 369 -20.51 2.73 0.47
CA ARG A 369 -21.05 1.92 1.59
C ARG A 369 -22.08 2.66 2.44
N LYS A 370 -21.92 3.98 2.67
CA LYS A 370 -22.90 4.78 3.43
C LYS A 370 -24.28 4.79 2.76
N ASP A 371 -24.32 4.57 1.46
CA ASP A 371 -25.56 4.47 0.68
C ASP A 371 -26.10 3.03 0.61
N LYS A 372 -25.57 2.11 1.43
CA LYS A 372 -25.89 0.67 1.44
C LYS A 372 -25.59 -0.03 0.09
N ILE A 373 -24.64 0.50 -0.66
CA ILE A 373 -24.18 -0.09 -1.93
C ILE A 373 -23.07 -1.09 -1.64
N SER A 374 -23.20 -2.32 -2.17
CA SER A 374 -22.17 -3.35 -2.13
C SER A 374 -21.43 -3.49 -3.46
N LYS A 375 -20.29 -4.21 -3.48
CA LYS A 375 -19.57 -4.53 -4.73
C LYS A 375 -20.48 -5.29 -5.72
N GLY A 376 -21.31 -6.20 -5.23
CA GLY A 376 -22.26 -6.97 -6.04
C GLY A 376 -23.35 -6.10 -6.68
N ASP A 377 -23.79 -5.04 -6.01
CA ASP A 377 -24.77 -4.11 -6.58
C ASP A 377 -24.17 -3.31 -7.74
N ILE A 378 -22.93 -2.85 -7.60
CA ILE A 378 -22.18 -2.19 -8.67
C ILE A 378 -21.98 -3.16 -9.83
N ALA A 379 -21.51 -4.37 -9.58
CA ALA A 379 -21.35 -5.38 -10.63
C ALA A 379 -22.67 -5.64 -11.38
N GLY A 380 -23.77 -5.76 -10.64
CA GLY A 380 -25.11 -5.92 -11.21
C GLY A 380 -25.53 -4.76 -12.11
N LEU A 381 -25.22 -3.52 -11.75
CA LEU A 381 -25.49 -2.34 -12.58
C LEU A 381 -24.73 -2.42 -13.92
N PHE A 382 -23.44 -2.70 -13.86
CA PHE A 382 -22.57 -2.77 -15.03
C PHE A 382 -22.89 -3.95 -15.96
N PHE A 383 -23.26 -5.11 -15.41
CA PHE A 383 -23.68 -6.26 -16.22
C PHE A 383 -25.06 -6.08 -16.84
N LYS A 384 -26.07 -5.71 -16.04
CA LYS A 384 -27.47 -5.70 -16.51
C LYS A 384 -27.81 -4.47 -17.35
N GLN A 385 -27.44 -3.28 -16.86
CA GLN A 385 -27.74 -2.03 -17.56
C GLN A 385 -26.60 -1.62 -18.49
N GLY A 386 -25.36 -1.88 -18.08
CA GLY A 386 -24.17 -1.57 -18.89
C GLY A 386 -23.87 -2.58 -19.98
N GLN A 387 -24.52 -3.76 -19.94
CA GLN A 387 -24.34 -4.86 -20.90
C GLN A 387 -22.87 -5.31 -21.03
N LEU A 388 -22.11 -5.26 -19.94
CA LEU A 388 -20.75 -5.82 -19.91
C LEU A 388 -20.78 -7.34 -19.76
N GLY A 389 -19.85 -8.00 -20.44
CA GLY A 389 -19.51 -9.40 -20.16
C GLY A 389 -18.81 -9.55 -18.80
N LYS A 390 -18.82 -10.76 -18.23
CA LYS A 390 -18.19 -11.04 -16.92
C LYS A 390 -16.68 -10.72 -16.92
N GLU A 391 -15.99 -11.05 -18.00
CA GLU A 391 -14.55 -10.82 -18.18
C GLU A 391 -14.19 -9.35 -18.44
N GLU A 392 -15.20 -8.51 -18.71
CA GLU A 392 -15.01 -7.10 -19.07
C GLU A 392 -15.23 -6.15 -17.89
N LEU A 393 -15.52 -6.69 -16.70
CA LEU A 393 -15.60 -5.91 -15.48
C LEU A 393 -14.37 -6.21 -14.63
N GLY A 394 -13.49 -5.23 -14.53
CA GLY A 394 -12.28 -5.37 -13.72
C GLY A 394 -12.56 -5.11 -12.25
N ASN A 395 -11.52 -4.70 -11.53
CA ASN A 395 -11.60 -4.46 -10.09
C ASN A 395 -12.65 -3.40 -9.73
N ILE A 396 -13.39 -3.66 -8.63
CA ILE A 396 -14.33 -2.73 -8.00
C ILE A 396 -13.80 -2.34 -6.63
N GLU A 397 -13.35 -1.09 -6.52
CA GLU A 397 -12.88 -0.51 -5.27
C GLU A 397 -13.99 0.31 -4.61
N LEU A 398 -14.63 -0.29 -3.60
CA LEU A 398 -15.76 0.31 -2.88
C LEU A 398 -15.31 1.04 -1.61
N LYS A 399 -15.47 2.36 -1.60
CA LYS A 399 -15.20 3.26 -0.46
C LYS A 399 -16.48 3.59 0.31
N GLN A 400 -16.34 4.43 1.34
CA GLN A 400 -17.48 4.87 2.18
C GLN A 400 -18.49 5.70 1.38
N ASP A 401 -18.01 6.66 0.59
CA ASP A 401 -18.85 7.65 -0.09
C ASP A 401 -18.91 7.48 -1.62
N CYS A 402 -18.07 6.61 -2.18
CA CYS A 402 -17.94 6.39 -3.61
C CYS A 402 -17.42 4.99 -3.95
N ALA A 403 -17.32 4.68 -5.24
CA ALA A 403 -16.63 3.52 -5.75
C ALA A 403 -15.87 3.82 -7.03
N PHE A 404 -14.91 2.96 -7.36
CA PHE A 404 -14.11 3.03 -8.59
C PHE A 404 -14.18 1.69 -9.30
N VAL A 405 -14.39 1.71 -10.61
CA VAL A 405 -14.65 0.50 -11.41
C VAL A 405 -13.77 0.50 -12.64
N ALA A 406 -12.97 -0.53 -12.83
CA ALA A 406 -12.19 -0.74 -14.04
C ALA A 406 -13.07 -1.32 -15.16
N VAL A 407 -13.06 -0.68 -16.34
CA VAL A 407 -13.79 -1.14 -17.54
C VAL A 407 -12.92 -0.99 -18.79
N PRO A 408 -13.21 -1.70 -19.90
CA PRO A 408 -12.48 -1.52 -21.15
C PRO A 408 -12.57 -0.09 -21.67
N THR A 409 -11.43 0.49 -22.08
CA THR A 409 -11.34 1.87 -22.59
C THR A 409 -12.33 2.12 -23.72
N ALA A 410 -12.46 1.18 -24.66
CA ALA A 410 -13.38 1.26 -25.79
C ALA A 410 -14.87 1.33 -25.38
N LYS A 411 -15.22 0.87 -24.17
CA LYS A 411 -16.61 0.85 -23.66
C LYS A 411 -16.89 1.97 -22.65
N ALA A 412 -15.87 2.64 -22.12
CA ALA A 412 -15.99 3.64 -21.06
C ALA A 412 -17.03 4.74 -21.39
N HIS A 413 -16.94 5.36 -22.57
CA HIS A 413 -17.86 6.42 -22.98
C HIS A 413 -19.32 5.93 -23.08
N LYS A 414 -19.55 4.76 -23.68
CA LYS A 414 -20.89 4.17 -23.80
C LYS A 414 -21.48 3.86 -22.41
N LEU A 415 -20.67 3.30 -21.51
CA LEU A 415 -21.08 2.98 -20.14
C LEU A 415 -21.43 4.23 -19.34
N ILE A 416 -20.63 5.30 -19.45
CA ILE A 416 -20.93 6.58 -18.80
C ILE A 416 -22.27 7.10 -19.33
N ALA A 417 -22.49 7.11 -20.65
CA ALA A 417 -23.72 7.59 -21.25
C ALA A 417 -24.96 6.79 -20.78
N SER A 418 -24.85 5.45 -20.66
CA SER A 418 -25.98 4.60 -20.28
C SER A 418 -26.23 4.51 -18.77
N LEU A 419 -25.17 4.59 -17.94
CA LEU A 419 -25.25 4.32 -16.51
C LEU A 419 -25.25 5.58 -15.64
N ASN A 420 -24.77 6.71 -16.16
CA ASN A 420 -24.80 7.96 -15.41
C ASN A 420 -26.25 8.35 -15.08
N ASN A 421 -26.49 8.86 -13.86
CA ASN A 421 -27.81 9.23 -13.35
C ASN A 421 -28.80 8.06 -13.19
N THR A 422 -28.33 6.81 -13.20
CA THR A 422 -29.17 5.65 -12.87
C THR A 422 -29.35 5.49 -11.36
N LYS A 423 -30.41 4.77 -10.96
CA LYS A 423 -30.68 4.48 -9.55
C LYS A 423 -29.99 3.18 -9.15
N LEU A 424 -29.15 3.24 -8.12
CA LEU A 424 -28.53 2.10 -7.48
C LEU A 424 -28.97 2.06 -6.00
N LYS A 425 -29.76 1.06 -5.63
CA LYS A 425 -30.49 1.02 -4.36
C LYS A 425 -31.36 2.26 -4.18
N THR A 426 -31.09 3.06 -3.15
CA THR A 426 -31.83 4.30 -2.83
C THR A 426 -31.21 5.54 -3.46
N LYS A 427 -29.98 5.43 -4.01
CA LYS A 427 -29.21 6.59 -4.49
C LYS A 427 -29.21 6.68 -6.01
N LYS A 428 -29.36 7.90 -6.53
CA LYS A 428 -29.06 8.23 -7.92
C LYS A 428 -27.55 8.46 -8.05
N VAL A 429 -26.86 7.59 -8.78
CA VAL A 429 -25.39 7.64 -8.89
C VAL A 429 -24.96 8.47 -10.08
N ARG A 430 -23.90 9.27 -9.90
CA ARG A 430 -23.17 9.91 -11.00
C ARG A 430 -21.99 9.05 -11.38
N ILE A 431 -21.80 8.84 -12.67
CA ILE A 431 -20.69 8.05 -13.22
C ILE A 431 -19.91 8.92 -14.18
N SER A 432 -18.60 8.96 -14.02
CA SER A 432 -17.68 9.69 -14.88
C SER A 432 -16.35 8.96 -14.96
N GLU A 433 -15.55 9.27 -15.95
CA GLU A 433 -14.14 8.84 -15.96
C GLU A 433 -13.39 9.47 -14.79
N LEU A 434 -12.50 8.68 -14.18
CA LEU A 434 -11.59 9.18 -13.16
C LEU A 434 -10.46 9.94 -13.85
N LYS A 435 -10.54 11.27 -13.79
CA LYS A 435 -9.50 12.16 -14.31
C LYS A 435 -8.21 12.03 -13.53
#